data_AF-A0A915NRY6-F1
#
_entry.id   AF-A0A915NRY6-F1
#
_cell.length_a   1.000
_cell.length_b   1.000
_cell.length_c   1.000
_cell.angle_alpha   90.00
_cell.angle_beta   90.00
_cell.angle_gamma   90.00
#
_symmetry.space_group_name_H-M   'P 1'
#
loop_
_entity.id
_entity.type
_entity.pdbx_description
1 polymer ?
#
loop_
_entity_poly.entity_id
_entity_poly.type
_entity_poly.pdbx_seq_one_letter_code
_entity_poly.pdbx_strand_id
1 'polypeptide(L)'
;MSSADVLNKAETVTCKIEWKLNDLHTYREFMPNEKCFSSKKFYNPQYRSAAWELRVYLYSSNNYATIVQVKQTLKVKFELYALDARGERVDIYP
;
A
#
# COMPACT_ATOMS: atom_id res chain seq x y z
N MET A 1 -40.52 25.04 0.92
CA MET A 1 -39.72 24.11 1.77
C MET A 1 -40.30 22.72 1.55
N SER A 2 -39.56 21.76 1.01
CA SER A 2 -38.63 20.98 1.83
C SER A 2 -37.33 20.70 1.10
N SER A 3 -36.26 21.20 1.72
CA SER A 3 -34.87 20.97 1.38
C SER A 3 -34.39 19.78 2.22
N ALA A 4 -34.56 18.56 1.72
CA ALA A 4 -33.92 17.39 2.30
C ALA A 4 -33.78 16.33 1.20
N ASP A 5 -32.64 15.64 1.18
CA ASP A 5 -32.35 14.44 0.38
C ASP A 5 -31.64 14.62 -0.98
N VAL A 6 -30.89 15.70 -1.18
CA VAL A 6 -29.68 15.61 -2.03
C VAL A 6 -28.49 15.38 -1.10
N LEU A 7 -28.44 14.19 -0.52
CA LEU A 7 -27.22 13.64 0.09
C LEU A 7 -26.23 13.47 -1.06
N ASN A 8 -25.42 14.51 -1.29
CA ASN A 8 -24.24 14.47 -2.12
C ASN A 8 -23.38 13.30 -1.62
N LYS A 9 -23.51 12.13 -2.22
CA LYS A 9 -22.55 11.03 -2.07
C LYS A 9 -21.26 11.57 -2.66
N ALA A 10 -20.40 12.11 -1.81
CA ALA A 10 -19.04 12.45 -2.21
C ALA A 10 -18.44 11.21 -2.87
N GLU A 11 -18.14 11.31 -4.16
CA GLU A 11 -17.51 10.21 -4.89
C GLU A 11 -16.24 9.80 -4.14
N THR A 12 -16.15 8.53 -3.77
CA THR A 12 -14.97 8.02 -3.07
C THR A 12 -13.83 7.96 -4.08
N VAL A 13 -12.82 8.81 -3.92
CA VAL A 13 -11.62 8.79 -4.77
C VAL A 13 -10.71 7.65 -4.31
N THR A 14 -10.79 6.53 -5.01
CA THR A 14 -9.88 5.40 -4.79
C THR A 14 -8.58 5.61 -5.56
N CYS A 15 -7.45 5.58 -4.84
CA CYS A 15 -6.12 5.55 -5.44
C CYS A 15 -5.61 4.10 -5.41
N LYS A 16 -5.42 3.49 -6.58
CA LYS A 16 -4.85 2.15 -6.72
C LYS A 16 -3.39 2.25 -7.14
N ILE A 17 -2.53 1.50 -6.45
CA ILE A 17 -1.10 1.44 -6.72
C ILE A 17 -0.70 -0.02 -6.73
N GLU A 18 -0.02 -0.41 -7.79
CA GLU A 18 0.53 -1.75 -7.95
C GLU A 18 2.05 -1.63 -8.03
N TRP A 19 2.74 -2.52 -7.32
CA TRP A 19 4.19 -2.57 -7.30
C TRP A 19 4.68 -3.98 -7.52
N LYS A 20 5.49 -4.16 -8.57
CA LYS A 20 6.14 -5.43 -8.88
C LYS A 20 7.58 -5.42 -8.37
N LEU A 21 7.89 -6.38 -7.51
CA LEU A 21 9.25 -6.69 -7.10
C LEU A 21 9.82 -7.76 -8.03
N ASN A 22 10.95 -7.49 -8.67
CA ASN A 22 11.67 -8.46 -9.49
C ASN A 22 12.86 -9.03 -8.71
N ASP A 23 13.34 -10.20 -9.13
CA ASP A 23 14.59 -10.81 -8.64
C ASP A 23 14.67 -11.03 -7.12
N LEU A 24 13.52 -11.31 -6.49
CA LEU A 24 13.42 -11.51 -5.04
C LEU A 24 14.36 -12.59 -4.50
N HIS A 25 14.67 -13.61 -5.30
CA HIS A 25 15.58 -14.69 -4.91
C HIS A 25 17.01 -14.16 -4.68
N THR A 26 17.53 -13.37 -5.61
CA THR A 26 18.83 -12.73 -5.51
C THR A 26 18.90 -11.86 -4.26
N TYR A 27 17.85 -11.08 -3.98
CA TYR A 27 17.88 -10.17 -2.84
C TYR A 27 17.79 -10.87 -1.47
N ARG A 28 17.15 -12.03 -1.35
CA ARG A 28 17.15 -12.80 -0.09
C ARG A 28 18.55 -13.23 0.33
N GLU A 29 19.46 -13.42 -0.63
CA GLU A 29 20.84 -13.84 -0.36
C GLU A 29 21.73 -12.66 0.07
N PHE A 30 21.41 -11.43 -0.35
CA PHE A 30 22.25 -10.25 -0.13
C PHE A 30 21.69 -9.24 0.88
N MET A 31 20.43 -9.36 1.32
CA MET A 31 19.88 -8.49 2.36
C MET A 31 20.14 -9.05 3.76
N PRO A 32 20.84 -8.31 4.64
CA PRO A 32 20.86 -8.61 6.06
C PRO A 32 19.42 -8.67 6.59
N ASN A 33 19.17 -9.61 7.51
CA ASN A 33 17.98 -9.59 8.35
C ASN A 33 17.78 -8.16 8.88
N GLU A 34 16.58 -7.59 8.74
CA GLU A 34 16.15 -6.21 9.11
C GLU A 34 16.07 -5.16 7.99
N LYS A 35 16.55 -5.44 6.76
CA LYS A 35 16.27 -4.52 5.63
C LYS A 35 14.93 -4.82 4.96
N CYS A 36 14.22 -3.76 4.58
CA CYS A 36 12.97 -3.82 3.81
C CYS A 36 13.14 -3.20 2.42
N PHE A 37 12.31 -3.63 1.48
CA PHE A 37 12.16 -2.94 0.21
C PHE A 37 11.16 -1.82 0.39
N SER A 38 11.58 -0.59 0.13
CA SER A 38 10.68 0.56 0.07
C SER A 38 10.31 0.87 -1.37
N SER A 39 9.02 1.07 -1.63
CA SER A 39 8.55 1.60 -2.90
C SER A 39 8.98 3.06 -3.08
N LYS A 40 8.78 3.60 -4.29
CA LYS A 40 8.74 5.06 -4.45
C LYS A 40 7.58 5.63 -3.63
N LYS A 41 7.72 6.87 -3.19
CA LYS A 41 6.64 7.62 -2.53
C LYS A 41 5.45 7.76 -3.47
N PHE A 42 4.26 7.58 -2.93
CA PHE A 42 3.02 7.75 -3.66
C PHE A 42 2.04 8.65 -2.92
N TYR A 43 1.10 9.19 -3.69
CA TYR A 43 0.18 10.24 -3.26
C TYR A 43 -1.22 9.89 -3.73
N ASN A 44 -2.20 10.14 -2.86
CA ASN A 44 -3.60 10.11 -3.27
C ASN A 44 -3.93 11.49 -3.87
N PRO A 45 -4.54 11.58 -5.06
CA PRO A 45 -4.90 12.86 -5.69
C PRO A 45 -5.76 13.78 -4.81
N GLN A 46 -6.57 13.20 -3.93
CA GLN A 46 -7.39 13.92 -2.93
C GLN A 46 -6.54 14.50 -1.79
N TYR A 47 -5.41 13.88 -1.46
CA TYR A 47 -4.56 14.21 -0.32
C TYR A 47 -3.12 14.50 -0.77
N ARG A 48 -2.94 15.49 -1.65
CA ARG A 48 -1.64 15.78 -2.30
C ARG A 48 -0.50 16.12 -1.34
N SER A 49 -0.82 16.57 -0.13
CA SER A 49 0.15 16.96 0.88
C SER A 49 0.62 15.78 1.74
N ALA A 50 -0.12 14.66 1.73
CA ALA A 50 0.24 13.42 2.38
C ALA A 50 0.96 12.47 1.41
N ALA A 51 1.96 11.76 1.90
CA ALA A 51 2.74 10.81 1.11
C ALA A 51 2.91 9.50 1.88
N TRP A 52 2.89 8.39 1.14
CA TRP A 52 3.06 7.05 1.69
C TRP A 52 4.10 6.25 0.93
N GLU A 53 4.64 5.23 1.58
CA GLU A 53 5.55 4.24 1.02
C GLU A 53 5.04 2.84 1.38
N LEU A 54 5.15 1.91 0.43
CA LEU A 54 4.92 0.49 0.67
C LEU A 54 6.27 -0.13 1.06
N ARG A 55 6.31 -0.84 2.18
CA ARG A 55 7.48 -1.55 2.67
C ARG A 55 7.23 -3.04 2.67
N VAL A 56 8.12 -3.81 2.07
CA VAL A 56 8.07 -5.28 2.05
C VAL A 56 9.26 -5.82 2.81
N TYR A 57 8.98 -6.72 3.75
CA TYR A 57 9.96 -7.38 4.58
C TYR A 57 9.98 -8.86 4.18
N LEU A 58 11.18 -9.35 3.83
CA LEU A 58 11.37 -10.75 3.45
C LEU A 58 12.23 -11.42 4.51
N TYR A 59 11.63 -12.35 5.26
CA TYR A 59 12.37 -13.23 6.15
C TYR A 59 12.29 -14.67 5.64
N SER A 60 13.15 -15.54 6.18
CA SER A 60 13.21 -16.96 5.82
C SER A 60 11.87 -17.68 6.05
N SER A 61 11.18 -17.34 7.14
CA SER A 61 9.92 -17.97 7.54
C SER A 61 8.67 -17.12 7.28
N ASN A 62 8.78 -15.79 7.30
CA ASN A 62 7.63 -14.89 7.21
C ASN A 62 7.93 -13.71 6.28
N ASN A 63 7.02 -13.43 5.35
CA ASN A 63 7.05 -12.21 4.56
C ASN A 63 5.84 -11.38 4.96
N TYR A 64 6.02 -10.08 5.16
CA TYR A 64 4.90 -9.17 5.42
C TYR A 64 5.14 -7.84 4.72
N ALA A 65 4.06 -7.11 4.51
CA ALA A 65 4.08 -5.81 3.87
C ALA A 65 3.34 -4.79 4.75
N THR A 66 3.83 -3.56 4.76
CA THR A 66 3.24 -2.45 5.52
C THR A 66 3.18 -1.19 4.68
N ILE A 67 2.20 -0.34 4.94
CA ILE A 67 2.13 1.00 4.37
C ILE A 67 2.55 1.99 5.45
N VAL A 68 3.55 2.82 5.15
CA VAL A 68 4.06 3.83 6.06
C VAL A 68 3.73 5.21 5.53
N GLN A 69 3.20 6.07 6.39
CA GLN A 69 3.01 7.48 6.08
C GLN A 69 4.31 8.23 6.33
N VAL A 70 4.87 8.85 5.29
CA VAL A 70 6.19 9.49 5.33
C VAL A 70 6.13 11.01 5.31
N LYS A 71 4.96 11.59 5.05
CA LYS A 71 4.71 13.03 5.13
C LYS A 71 3.28 13.30 5.55
N GLN A 72 3.13 14.21 6.53
CA GLN A 72 1.87 14.72 7.09
C GLN A 72 0.89 13.63 7.53
N THR A 73 0.66 13.50 8.85
CA THR A 73 -0.25 12.49 9.41
C THR A 73 -1.70 12.70 8.96
N LEU A 74 -2.35 11.62 8.50
CA LEU A 74 -3.73 11.62 8.03
C LEU A 74 -4.38 10.28 8.38
N LYS A 75 -5.62 10.30 8.86
CA LYS A 75 -6.40 9.08 9.07
C LYS A 75 -7.08 8.69 7.74
N VAL A 76 -6.59 7.61 7.14
CA VAL A 76 -7.14 7.03 5.90
C VAL A 76 -7.18 5.52 6.02
N LYS A 77 -8.14 4.90 5.33
CA LYS A 77 -8.25 3.44 5.23
C LYS A 77 -7.35 2.96 4.08
N PHE A 78 -6.57 1.93 4.35
CA PHE A 78 -5.82 1.20 3.33
C PHE A 78 -6.37 -0.19 3.16
N GLU A 79 -6.23 -0.71 1.96
CA GLU A 79 -6.38 -2.13 1.66
C GLU A 79 -5.08 -2.58 1.01
N LEU A 80 -4.48 -3.63 1.57
CA LEU A 80 -3.19 -4.14 1.15
C LEU A 80 -3.32 -5.64 0.87
N TYR A 81 -2.88 -6.04 -0.31
CA TYR A 81 -2.89 -7.43 -0.76
C TYR A 81 -1.72 -7.68 -1.70
N ALA A 82 -1.33 -8.94 -1.83
CA ALA A 82 -0.44 -9.43 -2.86
C ALA A 82 -1.25 -9.94 -4.06
N LEU A 83 -0.59 -10.07 -5.21
CA LEU A 83 -1.11 -10.79 -6.35
C LEU A 83 -0.29 -12.05 -6.54
N ASP A 84 -0.94 -13.19 -6.77
CA ASP A 84 -0.25 -14.43 -7.10
C ASP A 84 0.24 -14.44 -8.56
N ALA A 85 0.83 -15.56 -8.98
CA ALA A 85 1.34 -15.71 -10.35
C ALA A 85 0.26 -15.62 -11.45
N ARG A 86 -1.02 -15.80 -11.09
CA ARG A 86 -2.18 -15.69 -11.99
C ARG A 86 -2.80 -14.28 -11.95
N GLY A 87 -2.28 -13.40 -11.09
CA GLY A 87 -2.85 -12.07 -10.86
C GLY A 87 -4.05 -12.09 -9.91
N GLU A 88 -4.27 -13.18 -9.17
CA GLU A 88 -5.35 -13.29 -8.19
C GLU A 88 -4.92 -12.67 -6.85
N ARG A 89 -5.88 -12.01 -6.20
CA ARG A 89 -5.66 -11.37 -4.90
C ARG A 89 -5.35 -12.41 -3.82
N VAL A 90 -4.28 -12.16 -3.08
CA VAL A 90 -3.91 -12.90 -1.87
C VAL A 90 -3.83 -11.89 -0.73
N ASP A 91 -4.67 -12.05 0.30
CA ASP A 91 -4.66 -11.15 1.45
C ASP A 91 -3.37 -11.30 2.25
N ILE A 92 -2.78 -10.17 2.62
CA ILE A 92 -1.61 -10.11 3.51
C ILE A 92 -2.16 -9.88 4.91
N TYR A 93 -2.19 -10.94 5.73
CA TYR A 93 -2.59 -10.81 7.13
C TYR A 93 -1.40 -10.29 7.96
N PRO A 94 -1.63 -9.31 8.85
CA PRO A 94 -0.61 -8.80 9.77
C PRO A 94 -0.17 -9.85 10.79
#